data_AF-A0A395IJI8-F1
#
_entry.id   AF-A0A395IJI8-F1
#
_cell.length_a   1.000
_cell.length_b   1.000
_cell.length_c   1.000
_cell.angle_alpha   90.00
_cell.angle_beta   90.00
_cell.angle_gamma   90.00
#
_symmetry.space_group_name_H-M   'P 1'
#
loop_
_entity.id
_entity.type
_entity.pdbx_description
1 polymer ?
#
loop_
_entity_poly.entity_id
_entity_poly.type
_entity_poly.pdbx_seq_one_letter_code
_entity_poly.pdbx_strand_id
1 'polypeptide(L)'
;MGFIKLKNIRILSLPNFLPFKMSSEPTFQLFTSLRYDPLLLQSPQNTQSGPSHHHPMPLRIPNLLNTLTKAIDTNSATPLRVRVVLNHEGDFTVESAPVPSVPLSNLFPGRLPPPESASVEKPKVSPLTGGALELGNRDFLPSDPIKASPPWSIIPDPERTDPSPYTSFKTTSRDMYTSARERAQIPTFSSPKEALLISSRNEHIMEGTLTTPFFTVMENG
;
A
#
# COMPACT_ATOMS: atom_id res chain seq x y z
N MET A 1 31.64 -1.59 23.37
CA MET A 1 31.22 -2.35 24.56
C MET A 1 31.01 -1.35 25.70
N GLY A 2 29.76 -0.98 25.99
CA GLY A 2 29.43 0.01 27.01
C GLY A 2 28.09 -0.33 27.63
N PHE A 3 28.11 -1.01 28.77
CA PHE A 3 26.93 -1.36 29.55
C PHE A 3 26.59 -0.19 30.47
N ILE A 4 25.40 0.39 30.32
CA ILE A 4 24.81 1.26 31.36
C ILE A 4 24.00 0.37 32.28
N LYS A 5 24.45 0.29 33.54
CA LYS A 5 23.86 -0.49 34.62
C LYS A 5 22.85 0.38 35.37
N LEU A 6 21.56 0.23 35.07
CA LEU A 6 20.51 0.86 35.86
C LEU A 6 20.30 0.05 37.15
N LYS A 7 20.92 0.51 38.25
CA LYS A 7 20.62 0.06 39.62
C LYS A 7 19.60 1.01 40.24
N ASN A 8 18.63 0.42 40.95
CA ASN A 8 17.70 1.03 41.92
C ASN A 8 16.51 1.81 41.36
N ILE A 9 15.47 1.09 40.91
CA ILE A 9 14.08 1.56 41.04
C ILE A 9 13.45 0.77 42.19
N ARG A 10 13.16 1.46 43.30
CA ARG A 10 12.31 0.92 44.36
C ARG A 10 10.87 0.98 43.87
N ILE A 11 10.24 -0.17 43.66
CA ILE A 11 8.80 -0.26 43.42
C ILE A 11 8.13 -0.02 44.78
N LEU A 12 7.48 1.13 44.93
CA LEU A 12 6.55 1.36 46.03
C LEU A 12 5.33 0.47 45.79
N SER A 13 5.13 -0.52 46.67
CA SER A 13 3.93 -1.35 46.72
C SER A 13 2.71 -0.46 46.96
N LEU A 14 1.80 -0.39 45.99
CA LEU A 14 0.45 0.14 46.18
C LEU A 14 -0.50 -1.02 46.52
N PRO A 15 -1.46 -0.82 47.43
CA PRO A 15 -2.32 -1.89 47.92
C PRO A 15 -3.35 -2.32 46.86
N ASN A 16 -3.43 -3.63 46.64
CA ASN A 16 -4.56 -4.39 46.10
C ASN A 16 -5.38 -3.73 44.98
N PHE A 17 -4.83 -3.71 43.76
CA PHE A 17 -5.68 -3.74 42.57
C PHE A 17 -6.29 -5.14 42.45
N LEU A 18 -7.61 -5.22 42.43
CA LEU A 18 -8.35 -6.40 41.98
C LEU A 18 -7.73 -6.92 40.68
N PRO A 19 -7.61 -8.25 40.45
CA PRO A 19 -7.06 -8.76 39.21
C PRO A 19 -7.84 -8.15 38.06
N PHE A 20 -7.15 -7.38 37.22
CA PHE A 20 -7.70 -6.91 35.96
C PHE A 20 -8.05 -8.17 35.16
N LYS A 21 -9.32 -8.56 35.20
CA LYS A 21 -9.84 -9.64 34.39
C LYS A 21 -9.74 -9.12 32.95
N MET A 22 -8.67 -9.48 32.25
CA MET A 22 -8.66 -9.37 30.79
C MET A 22 -9.84 -10.19 30.29
N SER A 23 -10.95 -9.52 29.97
CA SER A 23 -12.08 -10.15 29.34
C SER A 23 -11.81 -10.26 27.84
N SER A 24 -12.12 -11.45 27.32
CA SER A 24 -12.26 -11.85 25.91
C SER A 24 -11.01 -11.79 25.03
N GLU A 25 -10.86 -12.85 24.22
CA GLU A 25 -10.11 -12.92 22.96
C GLU A 25 -9.99 -11.55 22.28
N PRO A 26 -8.82 -11.17 21.74
CA PRO A 26 -8.66 -9.87 21.12
C PRO A 26 -9.59 -9.74 19.94
N THR A 27 -10.20 -8.55 19.84
CA THR A 27 -11.21 -8.22 18.85
C THR A 27 -10.64 -8.01 17.44
N PHE A 28 -9.31 -8.01 17.29
CA PHE A 28 -8.63 -7.84 16.01
C PHE A 28 -7.29 -8.59 15.96
N GLN A 29 -6.82 -8.83 14.75
CA GLN A 29 -5.51 -9.38 14.44
C GLN A 29 -4.76 -8.43 13.52
N LEU A 30 -3.43 -8.49 13.51
CA LEU A 30 -2.62 -7.72 12.57
C LEU A 30 -2.54 -8.49 11.24
N PHE A 31 -2.44 -7.78 10.12
CA PHE A 31 -2.18 -8.45 8.85
C PHE A 31 -1.30 -7.63 7.91
N THR A 32 -0.64 -8.33 6.98
CA THR A 32 -0.03 -7.72 5.79
C THR A 32 -0.57 -8.39 4.54
N SER A 33 -0.54 -7.68 3.42
CA SER A 33 -1.00 -8.18 2.12
C SER A 33 0.09 -7.95 1.08
N LEU A 34 0.42 -9.00 0.35
CA LEU A 34 1.48 -9.04 -0.67
C LEU A 34 0.89 -9.50 -2.00
N ARG A 35 1.56 -9.19 -3.11
CA ARG A 35 1.29 -9.78 -4.42
C ARG A 35 2.36 -10.82 -4.71
N TYR A 36 1.95 -12.07 -4.92
CA TYR A 36 2.77 -13.07 -5.61
C TYR A 36 2.42 -13.00 -7.10
N ASP A 37 3.43 -12.90 -7.94
CA ASP A 37 3.26 -12.85 -9.39
C ASP A 37 4.49 -13.50 -10.04
N PRO A 38 4.33 -14.56 -10.85
CA PRO A 38 5.45 -15.22 -11.51
C PRO A 38 6.32 -14.27 -12.33
N LEU A 39 5.72 -13.21 -12.90
CA LEU A 39 6.45 -12.18 -13.67
C LEU A 39 7.46 -11.42 -12.80
N LEU A 40 7.19 -11.26 -11.50
CA LEU A 40 8.09 -10.58 -10.57
C LEU A 40 9.32 -11.43 -10.21
N LEU A 41 9.31 -12.73 -10.45
CA LEU A 41 10.45 -13.61 -10.19
C LEU A 41 11.62 -13.38 -11.16
N GLN A 42 11.34 -12.79 -12.33
CA GLN A 42 12.34 -12.52 -13.37
C GLN A 42 12.59 -11.02 -13.58
N SER A 43 11.82 -10.16 -12.89
CA SER A 43 11.94 -8.71 -13.01
C SER A 43 13.23 -8.22 -12.37
N PRO A 44 14.08 -7.45 -13.08
CA PRO A 44 15.26 -6.81 -12.48
C PRO A 44 14.91 -5.91 -11.29
N GLN A 45 13.78 -5.19 -11.36
CA GLN A 45 13.31 -4.29 -10.30
C GLN A 45 13.03 -5.03 -8.99
N ASN A 46 12.63 -6.30 -9.06
CA ASN A 46 12.30 -7.12 -7.89
C ASN A 46 13.43 -8.10 -7.49
N THR A 47 14.39 -8.36 -8.38
CA THR A 47 15.49 -9.33 -8.17
C THR A 47 16.85 -8.67 -7.92
N GLN A 48 17.02 -7.38 -8.24
CA GLN A 48 18.19 -6.63 -7.82
C GLN A 48 18.15 -6.45 -6.31
N SER A 49 19.10 -7.09 -5.61
CA SER A 49 19.42 -6.74 -4.23
C SER A 49 19.71 -5.24 -4.20
N GLY A 50 18.85 -4.48 -3.53
CA GLY A 50 19.09 -3.05 -3.29
C GLY A 50 20.47 -2.83 -2.66
N PRO A 51 21.01 -1.59 -2.68
CA PRO A 51 22.27 -1.30 -2.03
C PRO A 51 22.24 -1.91 -0.62
N SER A 52 23.30 -2.64 -0.26
CA SER A 52 23.46 -3.30 1.03
C SER A 52 23.53 -2.25 2.15
N HIS A 53 22.43 -1.58 2.39
CA HIS A 53 22.21 -0.85 3.61
C HIS A 53 21.78 -1.92 4.60
N HIS A 54 22.70 -2.23 5.52
CA HIS A 54 22.47 -2.97 6.74
C HIS A 54 21.43 -2.23 7.61
N HIS A 55 20.23 -2.04 7.10
CA HIS A 55 19.07 -1.75 7.91
C HIS A 55 18.56 -3.11 8.33
N PRO A 56 18.62 -3.46 9.62
CA PRO A 56 17.97 -4.67 10.09
C PRO A 56 16.49 -4.52 9.75
N MET A 57 16.05 -5.24 8.72
CA MET A 57 14.62 -5.41 8.46
C MET A 57 14.04 -5.99 9.76
N PRO A 58 13.15 -5.28 10.46
CA PRO A 58 12.72 -5.66 11.81
C PRO A 58 11.93 -6.97 11.83
N LEU A 59 11.62 -7.52 10.67
CA LEU A 59 10.87 -8.75 10.47
C LEU A 59 11.67 -9.80 9.71
N ARG A 60 12.96 -9.98 10.03
CA ARG A 60 13.62 -11.25 9.73
C ARG A 60 13.02 -12.32 10.65
N ILE A 61 11.78 -12.70 10.37
CA ILE A 61 11.07 -13.78 11.02
C ILE A 61 11.66 -15.05 10.40
N PRO A 62 12.57 -15.75 11.10
CA PRO A 62 13.11 -17.00 10.60
C PRO A 62 11.91 -17.94 10.45
N ASN A 63 11.66 -18.39 9.22
CA ASN A 63 10.53 -19.24 8.76
C ASN A 63 9.41 -18.55 7.98
N LEU A 64 9.29 -17.21 7.94
CA LEU A 64 8.19 -16.58 7.18
C LEU A 64 8.21 -16.98 5.69
N LEU A 65 9.40 -16.96 5.05
CA LEU A 65 9.53 -17.35 3.65
C LEU A 65 9.09 -18.81 3.43
N ASN A 66 9.53 -19.73 4.30
CA ASN A 66 9.16 -21.15 4.19
C ASN A 66 7.66 -21.36 4.40
N THR A 67 7.06 -20.67 5.38
CA THR A 67 5.62 -20.70 5.63
C THR A 67 4.84 -20.19 4.42
N LEU A 68 5.26 -19.06 3.85
CA LEU A 68 4.63 -18.49 2.66
C LEU A 68 4.72 -19.41 1.44
N THR A 69 5.91 -19.94 1.14
CA THR A 69 6.13 -20.84 0.00
C THR A 69 5.33 -22.13 0.13
N LYS A 70 5.09 -22.63 1.34
CA LYS A 70 4.23 -23.81 1.58
C LYS A 70 2.74 -23.50 1.50
N ALA A 71 2.34 -22.26 1.78
CA ALA A 71 0.93 -21.87 1.89
C ALA A 71 0.29 -21.48 0.56
N ILE A 72 1.07 -21.22 -0.49
CA ILE A 72 0.57 -20.81 -1.81
C ILE A 72 1.17 -21.69 -2.90
N ASP A 73 0.44 -21.86 -4.00
CA ASP A 73 0.97 -22.53 -5.19
C ASP A 73 1.92 -21.60 -5.95
N THR A 74 3.22 -21.77 -5.70
CA THR A 74 4.28 -21.02 -6.38
C THR A 74 4.54 -21.48 -7.83
N ASN A 75 3.78 -22.45 -8.34
CA ASN A 75 3.79 -22.82 -9.76
C ASN A 75 2.57 -22.26 -10.51
N SER A 76 1.64 -21.60 -9.81
CA SER A 76 0.47 -20.98 -10.41
C SER A 76 0.88 -19.91 -11.43
N ALA A 77 0.36 -20.00 -12.65
CA ALA A 77 0.49 -18.95 -13.66
C ALA A 77 -0.36 -17.71 -13.34
N THR A 78 -1.35 -17.83 -12.44
CA THR A 78 -2.21 -16.73 -12.03
C THR A 78 -1.60 -15.99 -10.84
N PRO A 79 -1.44 -14.66 -10.92
CA PRO A 79 -0.98 -13.87 -9.79
C PRO A 79 -1.94 -13.97 -8.60
N LEU A 80 -1.39 -13.95 -7.40
CA LEU A 80 -2.12 -14.11 -6.15
C LEU A 80 -1.91 -12.88 -5.26
N ARG A 81 -2.98 -12.45 -4.59
CA ARG A 81 -2.86 -11.67 -3.37
C ARG A 81 -2.68 -12.63 -2.21
N VAL A 82 -1.63 -12.45 -1.43
CA VAL A 82 -1.28 -13.26 -0.27
C VAL A 82 -1.46 -12.41 0.99
N ARG A 83 -2.41 -12.78 1.83
CA ARG A 83 -2.68 -12.13 3.12
C ARG A 83 -2.08 -12.96 4.24
N VAL A 84 -1.18 -12.37 5.02
CA VAL A 84 -0.61 -12.99 6.21
C VAL A 84 -1.23 -12.33 7.42
N VAL A 85 -1.89 -13.11 8.27
CA VAL A 85 -2.54 -12.64 9.49
C VAL A 85 -1.75 -13.14 10.69
N LEU A 86 -1.50 -12.27 11.66
CA LEU A 86 -0.78 -12.53 12.90
C LEU A 86 -1.77 -12.38 14.07
N ASN A 87 -1.99 -13.48 14.79
CA ASN A 87 -2.81 -13.48 16.00
C ASN A 87 -2.01 -12.96 17.21
N HIS A 88 -2.64 -12.94 18.38
CA HIS A 88 -2.04 -12.39 19.59
C HIS A 88 -1.07 -13.35 20.28
N GLU A 89 -1.16 -14.64 19.98
CA GLU A 89 -0.23 -15.68 20.43
C GLU A 89 1.08 -15.65 19.65
N GLY A 90 1.12 -14.95 18.52
CA GLY A 90 2.28 -14.88 17.65
C GLY A 90 2.28 -15.90 16.51
N ASP A 91 1.17 -16.61 16.32
CA ASP A 91 0.98 -17.52 15.19
C ASP A 91 0.56 -16.77 13.93
N PHE A 92 0.95 -17.33 12.78
CA PHE A 92 0.62 -16.79 11.47
C PHE A 92 -0.35 -17.71 10.74
N THR A 93 -1.36 -17.12 10.12
CA THR A 93 -2.16 -17.77 9.07
C THR A 93 -1.91 -17.08 7.74
N VAL A 94 -2.04 -17.84 6.65
CA VAL A 94 -1.83 -17.35 5.29
C VAL A 94 -3.06 -17.67 4.46
N GLU A 95 -3.61 -16.66 3.83
CA GLU A 95 -4.71 -16.76 2.89
C GLU A 95 -4.25 -16.26 1.52
N SER A 96 -4.78 -16.84 0.45
CA SER A 96 -4.51 -16.35 -0.90
C SER A 96 -5.76 -16.28 -1.76
N ALA A 97 -5.78 -15.32 -2.68
CA ALA A 97 -6.85 -15.17 -3.67
C ALA A 97 -6.27 -14.72 -5.01
N PRO A 98 -6.79 -15.19 -6.15
CA PRO A 98 -6.39 -14.71 -7.46
C PRO A 98 -6.56 -13.20 -7.61
N VAL A 99 -5.62 -12.57 -8.30
CA VAL A 99 -5.72 -11.17 -8.72
C VAL A 99 -5.42 -11.03 -10.22
N PRO A 100 -5.93 -9.97 -10.88
CA PRO A 100 -5.68 -9.76 -12.30
C PRO A 100 -4.19 -9.69 -12.63
N SER A 101 -3.80 -10.32 -13.74
CA SER A 101 -2.50 -10.12 -14.37
C SER A 101 -2.38 -8.70 -14.88
N VAL A 102 -1.24 -8.06 -14.63
CA VAL A 102 -0.94 -6.70 -15.09
C VAL A 102 0.48 -6.69 -15.69
N PRO A 103 0.75 -5.87 -16.72
CA PRO A 103 2.10 -5.77 -17.27
C PRO A 103 3.08 -5.18 -16.25
N LEU A 104 4.38 -5.44 -16.43
CA LEU A 104 5.43 -4.94 -15.53
C LEU A 104 5.40 -3.41 -15.39
N SER A 105 5.05 -2.71 -16.46
CA SER A 105 4.91 -1.25 -16.50
C SER A 105 3.84 -0.70 -15.55
N ASN A 106 2.84 -1.51 -15.17
CA ASN A 106 1.82 -1.12 -14.19
C ASN A 106 2.34 -1.29 -12.75
N LEU A 107 3.25 -2.24 -12.52
CA LEU A 107 3.83 -2.50 -11.19
C LEU A 107 5.03 -1.58 -10.92
N PHE A 108 5.84 -1.32 -11.95
CA PHE A 108 7.01 -0.45 -11.91
C PHE A 108 6.94 0.56 -13.07
N PRO A 109 6.09 1.59 -12.97
CA PRO A 109 6.05 2.64 -13.99
C PRO A 109 7.40 3.37 -14.04
N GLY A 110 7.92 3.62 -15.24
CA GLY A 110 9.19 4.35 -15.41
C GLY A 110 9.10 5.82 -14.97
N ARG A 111 7.90 6.39 -15.06
CA ARG A 111 7.52 7.68 -14.48
C ARG A 111 6.01 7.70 -14.22
N LEU A 112 5.56 8.58 -13.34
CA LEU A 112 4.13 8.86 -13.20
C LEU A 112 3.64 9.63 -14.44
N PRO A 113 2.44 9.33 -14.96
CA PRO A 113 1.89 10.07 -16.08
C PRO A 113 1.67 11.55 -15.66
N PRO A 114 1.89 12.51 -16.56
CA PRO A 114 1.57 13.90 -16.28
C PRO A 114 0.05 14.07 -16.08
N PRO A 115 -0.40 15.06 -15.28
CA PRO A 115 -1.82 15.36 -15.13
C PRO A 115 -2.47 15.66 -16.49
N GLU A 116 -3.68 15.13 -16.73
CA GLU A 116 -4.36 15.24 -18.04
C GLU A 116 -4.72 16.69 -18.46
N SER A 117 -4.60 17.66 -17.56
CA SER A 117 -5.02 19.07 -17.78
C SER A 117 -3.97 20.00 -18.39
N ALA A 118 -2.79 19.52 -18.78
CA ALA A 118 -1.89 20.33 -19.60
C ALA A 118 -2.42 20.40 -21.03
N SER A 119 -3.36 21.33 -21.30
CA SER A 119 -3.28 22.04 -22.57
C SER A 119 -1.93 22.73 -22.56
N VAL A 120 -0.89 22.07 -23.09
CA VAL A 120 0.40 22.69 -23.32
C VAL A 120 0.11 23.88 -24.22
N GLU A 121 0.11 25.11 -23.66
CA GLU A 121 0.29 26.29 -24.49
C GLU A 121 1.58 26.03 -25.25
N LYS A 122 1.45 25.86 -26.57
CA LYS A 122 2.58 25.55 -27.44
C LYS A 122 3.66 26.59 -27.17
N PRO A 123 4.85 26.20 -26.68
CA PRO A 123 5.94 27.13 -26.55
C PRO A 123 6.22 27.73 -27.93
N LYS A 124 6.13 29.05 -28.07
CA LYS A 124 6.46 29.73 -29.32
C LYS A 124 7.96 29.52 -29.59
N VAL A 125 8.29 28.52 -30.39
CA VAL A 125 9.68 28.23 -30.75
C VAL A 125 10.24 29.32 -31.68
N SER A 126 11.39 29.87 -31.28
CA SER A 126 12.19 30.76 -32.12
C SER A 126 12.86 29.95 -33.24
N PRO A 127 12.87 30.44 -34.50
CA PRO A 127 13.42 29.70 -35.65
C PRO A 127 14.95 29.49 -35.61
N LEU A 128 15.67 29.99 -34.59
CA LEU A 128 17.14 29.92 -34.50
C LEU A 128 17.69 28.68 -33.75
N THR A 129 16.86 27.91 -33.06
CA THR A 129 17.27 26.65 -32.42
C THR A 129 16.50 25.53 -33.09
N GLY A 130 17.20 24.78 -33.96
CA GLY A 130 16.63 23.68 -34.76
C GLY A 130 15.60 22.87 -33.98
N GLY A 131 14.33 23.04 -34.37
CA GLY A 131 13.10 22.38 -33.93
C GLY A 131 13.12 21.73 -32.54
N ALA A 132 12.47 22.35 -31.55
CA ALA A 132 12.02 21.59 -30.40
C ALA A 132 10.98 20.56 -30.88
N LEU A 133 11.20 19.28 -30.59
CA LEU A 133 10.22 18.23 -30.83
C LEU A 133 9.00 18.51 -29.93
N GLU A 134 7.93 19.07 -30.51
CA GLU A 134 6.66 19.25 -29.81
C GLU A 134 6.05 17.87 -29.56
N LEU A 135 6.09 17.41 -28.31
CA LEU A 135 5.36 16.23 -27.86
C LEU A 135 3.90 16.66 -27.63
N GLY A 136 3.01 16.35 -28.56
CA GLY A 136 1.59 16.63 -28.46
C GLY A 136 0.89 15.78 -27.39
N ASN A 137 -0.35 16.13 -27.03
CA ASN A 137 -1.16 15.44 -26.01
C ASN A 137 -1.42 13.94 -26.29
N ARG A 138 -1.02 13.42 -27.47
CA ARG A 138 -1.13 12.02 -27.86
C ARG A 138 0.24 11.34 -28.05
N ASP A 139 1.32 12.08 -27.87
CA ASP A 139 2.65 11.56 -28.10
C ASP A 139 3.16 10.92 -26.80
N PHE A 140 3.32 9.61 -26.85
CA PHE A 140 3.80 8.80 -25.73
C PHE A 140 5.33 8.73 -25.78
N LEU A 141 5.99 9.05 -24.67
CA LEU A 141 7.39 8.69 -24.54
C LEU A 141 7.50 7.18 -24.30
N PRO A 142 8.58 6.51 -24.76
CA PRO A 142 8.78 5.07 -24.54
C PRO A 142 8.76 4.65 -23.06
N SER A 143 8.93 5.60 -22.14
CA SER A 143 8.89 5.43 -20.68
C SER A 143 7.53 5.74 -20.04
N ASP A 144 6.54 6.20 -20.80
CA ASP A 144 5.19 6.39 -20.29
C ASP A 144 4.56 5.04 -19.94
N PRO A 145 3.82 4.95 -18.82
CA PRO A 145 3.01 3.78 -18.58
C PRO A 145 2.06 3.62 -19.76
N ILE A 146 2.15 2.49 -20.45
CA ILE A 146 1.19 2.13 -21.50
C ILE A 146 -0.19 2.30 -20.85
N LYS A 147 -1.10 3.07 -21.46
CA LYS A 147 -2.52 3.17 -21.08
C LYS A 147 -3.23 1.81 -21.30
N ALA A 148 -2.67 0.73 -20.77
CA ALA A 148 -3.09 -0.65 -20.98
C ALA A 148 -4.39 -0.97 -20.23
N SER A 149 -4.74 -0.16 -19.22
CA SER A 149 -5.99 -0.23 -18.49
C SER A 149 -6.57 1.16 -18.27
N PRO A 150 -7.90 1.32 -18.30
CA PRO A 150 -8.54 2.57 -17.93
C PRO A 150 -8.14 2.97 -16.49
N PRO A 151 -8.02 4.28 -16.19
CA PRO A 151 -7.74 4.73 -14.84
C PRO A 151 -8.85 4.27 -13.88
N TRP A 152 -8.49 4.06 -12.62
CA TRP A 152 -9.46 3.70 -11.59
C TRP A 152 -10.40 4.86 -11.32
N SER A 153 -11.68 4.58 -11.08
CA SER A 153 -12.61 5.60 -10.59
C SER A 153 -12.36 5.86 -9.10
N ILE A 154 -12.04 7.10 -8.75
CA ILE A 154 -11.78 7.49 -7.37
C ILE A 154 -13.02 8.19 -6.80
N ILE A 155 -13.53 7.67 -5.68
CA ILE A 155 -14.77 8.15 -5.04
C ILE A 155 -14.40 8.64 -3.64
N PRO A 156 -14.47 9.96 -3.35
CA PRO A 156 -14.36 10.43 -1.98
C PRO A 156 -15.51 9.86 -1.13
N ASP A 157 -15.20 9.22 -0.01
CA ASP A 157 -16.21 8.69 0.89
C ASP A 157 -17.08 9.84 1.44
N PRO A 158 -18.40 9.84 1.22
CA PRO A 158 -19.27 10.89 1.76
C PRO A 158 -19.28 10.90 3.29
N GLU A 159 -18.99 9.78 3.94
CA GLU A 159 -18.92 9.69 5.40
C GLU A 159 -17.49 9.94 5.90
N ARG A 160 -17.36 10.76 6.94
CA ARG A 160 -16.05 11.04 7.56
C ARG A 160 -15.63 9.88 8.45
N THR A 161 -14.34 9.55 8.43
CA THR A 161 -13.75 8.52 9.29
C THR A 161 -12.98 9.18 10.43
N ASP A 162 -13.20 8.73 11.67
CA ASP A 162 -12.38 9.09 12.81
C ASP A 162 -11.01 8.40 12.73
N PRO A 163 -9.88 9.15 12.65
CA PRO A 163 -8.55 8.56 12.70
C PRO A 163 -8.36 7.76 14.01
N SER A 164 -7.86 6.54 13.90
CA SER A 164 -7.66 5.63 15.03
C SER A 164 -6.48 4.68 14.77
N PRO A 165 -6.06 3.85 15.74
CA PRO A 165 -5.08 2.79 15.48
C PRO A 165 -5.49 1.84 14.35
N TYR A 166 -6.79 1.65 14.10
CA TYR A 166 -7.29 0.80 13.00
C TYR A 166 -7.12 1.45 11.61
N THR A 167 -6.87 2.76 11.57
CA THR A 167 -6.47 3.47 10.34
C THR A 167 -4.97 3.70 10.23
N SER A 168 -4.21 3.51 11.33
CA SER A 168 -2.75 3.60 11.32
C SER A 168 -2.08 2.25 11.08
N PHE A 169 -2.72 1.16 11.50
CA PHE A 169 -2.21 -0.20 11.37
C PHE A 169 -3.18 -1.06 10.56
N LYS A 170 -2.63 -1.99 9.76
CA LYS A 170 -3.45 -2.98 9.05
C LYS A 170 -3.92 -4.04 10.05
N THR A 171 -5.20 -3.97 10.39
CA THR A 171 -5.86 -4.92 11.30
C THR A 171 -7.08 -5.57 10.66
N THR A 172 -7.55 -6.69 11.20
CA THR A 172 -8.81 -7.32 10.75
C THR A 172 -10.05 -6.52 11.13
N SER A 173 -9.95 -5.54 12.04
CA SER A 173 -11.00 -4.56 12.30
C SER A 173 -11.00 -3.53 11.17
N ARG A 174 -11.92 -3.71 10.21
CA ARG A 174 -11.95 -2.96 8.95
C ARG A 174 -13.30 -2.35 8.61
N ASP A 175 -14.23 -2.30 9.54
CA ASP A 175 -15.62 -1.89 9.28
C ASP A 175 -15.72 -0.51 8.61
N MET A 176 -14.87 0.45 8.99
CA MET A 176 -14.79 1.77 8.35
C MET A 176 -14.44 1.66 6.85
N TYR A 177 -13.50 0.78 6.49
CA TYR A 177 -13.09 0.55 5.12
C TYR A 177 -14.15 -0.25 4.35
N THR A 178 -14.76 -1.26 4.98
CA THR A 178 -15.84 -2.05 4.38
C THR A 178 -17.03 -1.16 4.05
N SER A 179 -17.46 -0.32 4.99
CA SER A 179 -18.59 0.60 4.82
C SER A 179 -18.30 1.65 3.75
N ALA A 180 -17.08 2.20 3.70
CA ALA A 180 -16.66 3.13 2.64
C ALA A 180 -16.75 2.48 1.24
N ARG A 181 -16.33 1.21 1.11
CA ARG A 181 -16.42 0.45 -0.14
C ARG A 181 -17.86 0.15 -0.54
N GLU A 182 -18.72 -0.17 0.43
CA GLU A 182 -20.14 -0.40 0.19
C GLU A 182 -20.83 0.87 -0.32
N ARG A 183 -20.60 2.03 0.33
CA ARG A 183 -21.12 3.33 -0.13
C ARG A 183 -20.62 3.71 -1.52
N ALA A 184 -19.35 3.41 -1.82
CA ALA A 184 -18.74 3.63 -3.12
C ALA A 184 -19.08 2.55 -4.17
N GLN A 185 -19.90 1.55 -3.83
CA GLN A 185 -20.31 0.45 -4.72
C GLN A 185 -19.12 -0.30 -5.32
N ILE A 186 -18.17 -0.71 -4.47
CA ILE A 186 -16.94 -1.44 -4.84
C ILE A 186 -17.07 -2.92 -4.41
N PRO A 187 -17.65 -3.79 -5.26
CA PRO A 187 -18.06 -5.14 -4.87
C PRO A 187 -16.89 -6.10 -4.61
N THR A 188 -15.74 -5.87 -5.24
CA THR A 188 -14.59 -6.78 -5.17
C THR A 188 -13.27 -6.04 -4.99
N PHE A 189 -12.24 -6.74 -4.52
CA PHE A 189 -10.89 -6.19 -4.40
C PHE A 189 -10.19 -5.96 -5.75
N SER A 190 -10.75 -6.48 -6.84
CA SER A 190 -10.25 -6.30 -8.21
C SER A 190 -11.03 -5.25 -9.01
N SER A 191 -12.05 -4.63 -8.41
CA SER A 191 -12.81 -3.56 -9.04
C SER A 191 -11.87 -2.37 -9.33
N PRO A 192 -11.88 -1.78 -10.55
CA PRO A 192 -11.07 -0.61 -10.89
C PRO A 192 -11.67 0.68 -10.30
N LYS A 193 -11.98 0.63 -9.01
CA LYS A 193 -12.57 1.72 -8.23
C LYS A 193 -11.90 1.73 -6.86
N GLU A 194 -11.72 2.91 -6.30
CA GLU A 194 -11.22 3.09 -4.93
C GLU A 194 -12.02 4.18 -4.23
N ALA A 195 -12.29 3.96 -2.94
CA ALA A 195 -12.88 4.98 -2.09
C ALA A 195 -11.79 5.66 -1.25
N LEU A 196 -11.79 6.99 -1.20
CA LEU A 196 -10.87 7.75 -0.36
C LEU A 196 -11.52 8.11 0.97
N LEU A 197 -10.88 7.73 2.07
CA LEU A 197 -11.32 8.05 3.42
C LEU A 197 -10.95 9.51 3.72
N ILE A 198 -11.94 10.25 4.22
CA ILE A 198 -11.78 11.65 4.63
C ILE A 198 -11.86 11.72 6.16
N SER A 199 -10.85 12.33 6.77
CA SER A 199 -10.76 12.50 8.22
C SER A 199 -11.88 13.38 8.76
N SER A 200 -12.57 12.93 9.81
CA SER A 200 -13.54 13.74 10.56
C SER A 200 -12.90 14.90 11.33
N ARG A 201 -11.59 14.81 11.65
CA ARG A 201 -10.90 15.78 12.51
C ARG A 201 -10.51 17.06 11.78
N ASN A 202 -10.16 16.95 10.50
CA ASN A 202 -9.60 18.05 9.72
C ASN A 202 -10.04 18.05 8.25
N GLU A 203 -10.96 17.16 7.86
CA GLU A 203 -11.48 17.05 6.49
C GLU A 203 -10.42 16.73 5.42
N HIS A 204 -9.22 16.31 5.83
CA HIS A 204 -8.17 15.93 4.90
C HIS A 204 -8.38 14.50 4.39
N ILE A 205 -7.96 14.25 3.16
CA ILE A 205 -7.83 12.89 2.62
C ILE A 205 -6.78 12.15 3.45
N MET A 206 -7.12 10.96 3.93
CA MET A 206 -6.23 10.10 4.69
C MET A 206 -5.55 9.08 3.76
N GLU A 207 -6.35 8.15 3.24
CA GLU A 207 -5.91 7.02 2.44
C GLU A 207 -7.09 6.46 1.64
N GLY A 208 -6.82 5.51 0.74
CA GLY A 208 -7.84 4.69 0.10
C GLY A 208 -8.22 3.47 0.94
N THR A 209 -9.27 2.75 0.54
CA THR A 209 -9.68 1.54 1.27
C THR A 209 -8.67 0.40 1.16
N LEU A 210 -7.85 0.40 0.11
CA LEU A 210 -6.78 -0.58 -0.12
C LEU A 210 -5.44 0.05 -0.49
N THR A 211 -5.38 1.37 -0.65
CA THR A 211 -4.28 2.08 -1.30
C THR A 211 -3.85 3.32 -0.51
N THR A 212 -2.64 3.80 -0.75
CA THR A 212 -2.18 5.10 -0.25
C THR A 212 -2.11 6.06 -1.44
N PRO A 213 -2.85 7.18 -1.43
CA PRO A 213 -2.89 8.12 -2.54
C PRO A 213 -1.61 8.97 -2.60
N PHE A 214 -1.20 9.30 -3.81
CA PHE A 214 -0.17 10.31 -4.08
C PHE A 214 -0.76 11.35 -5.03
N PHE A 215 -0.51 12.62 -4.74
CA PHE A 215 -1.02 13.75 -5.53
C PHE A 215 0.15 14.42 -6.25
N THR A 216 0.00 14.64 -7.55
CA THR A 216 0.92 15.45 -8.35
C THR A 216 0.26 16.79 -8.66
N VAL A 217 0.96 17.87 -8.36
CA VAL A 217 0.51 19.24 -8.64
C VAL A 217 1.34 19.80 -9.79
N MET A 218 0.69 20.47 -10.73
CA MET A 218 1.39 21.32 -11.70
C MET A 218 1.50 22.71 -11.11
N GLU A 219 2.71 23.20 -10.89
CA GLU A 219 2.91 24.63 -10.70
C GLU A 219 2.74 25.31 -12.06
N ASN A 220 1.69 26.12 -12.19
CA ASN A 220 1.52 27.00 -13.35
C ASN A 220 2.51 28.15 -13.18
N GLY A 221 3.67 28.05 -13.84
CA GLY A 221 4.63 29.16 -13.99
C GLY A 221 4.18 30.17 -15.04
#